data_AF-A0A059DR88-F1
#
_entry.id   AF-A0A059DR88-F1
#
_cell.length_a   1.000
_cell.length_b   1.000
_cell.length_c   1.000
_cell.angle_alpha   90.00
_cell.angle_beta   90.00
_cell.angle_gamma   90.00
#
_symmetry.space_group_name_H-M   'P 1'
#
loop_
_entity.id
_entity.type
_entity.pdbx_description
1 polymer ?
#
loop_
_entity_poly.entity_id
_entity_poly.type
_entity_poly.pdbx_seq_one_letter_code
_entity_poly.pdbx_strand_id
1 'polypeptide(L)'
;MEKRKPLSRREFGLLIIQQEGKCGKCACRLDFTQPKRVVDEHLHPLADGGGNEITNRALYCYECAKGKTVKEVTPRAKSKRYAEGRTQYDKRKRAGGSRIKSRGFQPKPAGYKYQWSKK
;
A
#
# COMPACT_ATOMS: atom_id res chain seq x y z
N MET A 1 4.87 0.31 -13.17
CA MET A 1 3.56 0.34 -12.50
C MET A 1 2.54 0.76 -13.52
N GLU A 2 1.49 -0.03 -13.75
CA GLU A 2 0.48 0.30 -14.77
C GLU A 2 -0.30 1.57 -14.36
N LYS A 3 -0.66 2.41 -15.35
CA LYS A 3 -1.52 3.58 -15.11
C LYS A 3 -2.95 3.10 -14.81
N ARG A 4 -3.59 3.68 -13.80
CA ARG A 4 -4.99 3.38 -13.47
C ARG A 4 -5.89 3.69 -14.67
N LYS A 5 -6.70 2.72 -15.07
CA LYS A 5 -7.76 2.89 -16.08
C LYS A 5 -9.13 2.89 -15.39
N PRO A 6 -10.01 3.87 -15.71
CA PRO A 6 -11.38 3.85 -15.21
C PRO A 6 -12.13 2.66 -15.81
N LEU A 7 -13.11 2.12 -15.07
CA LEU A 7 -14.03 1.14 -15.62
C LEU A 7 -14.85 1.78 -16.75
N SER A 8 -15.06 1.02 -17.82
CA SER A 8 -16.08 1.33 -18.80
C SER A 8 -17.48 1.19 -18.19
N ARG A 9 -18.48 1.83 -18.81
CA ARG A 9 -19.88 1.71 -18.37
C ARG A 9 -20.38 0.26 -18.34
N ARG A 10 -19.90 -0.57 -19.28
CA ARG A 10 -20.25 -2.00 -19.37
C ARG A 10 -19.64 -2.79 -18.22
N GLU A 11 -18.36 -2.58 -17.93
CA GLU A 11 -17.69 -3.25 -16.80
C GLU A 11 -18.30 -2.83 -15.46
N PHE A 12 -18.62 -1.54 -15.29
CA PHE A 12 -19.31 -1.06 -14.09
C PHE A 12 -20.67 -1.74 -13.91
N GLY A 13 -21.47 -1.83 -14.97
CA GLY A 13 -22.76 -2.54 -14.96
C GLY A 13 -22.61 -4.04 -14.66
N LEU A 14 -21.60 -4.68 -15.24
CA LEU A 14 -21.30 -6.09 -14.98
C LEU A 14 -20.99 -6.34 -13.49
N LEU A 15 -20.18 -5.48 -12.87
CA LEU A 15 -19.88 -5.57 -11.44
C LEU A 15 -21.12 -5.36 -10.57
N ILE A 16 -22.05 -4.46 -10.94
CA ILE A 16 -23.32 -4.31 -10.22
C ILE A 16 -24.09 -5.63 -10.20
N ILE A 17 -24.20 -6.31 -11.36
CA ILE A 17 -24.93 -7.56 -11.50
C ILE A 17 -24.23 -8.67 -10.70
N GLN A 18 -22.93 -8.85 -10.90
CA GLN A 18 -22.13 -9.88 -10.22
C GLN A 18 -22.14 -9.73 -8.70
N GLN A 19 -22.21 -8.49 -8.21
CA GLN A 19 -22.26 -8.19 -6.78
C GLN A 19 -23.68 -8.03 -6.24
N GLU A 20 -24.73 -8.30 -7.03
CA GLU A 20 -26.13 -8.13 -6.65
C GLU A 20 -26.46 -6.72 -6.10
N GLY A 21 -25.80 -5.69 -6.62
CA GLY A 21 -25.91 -4.31 -6.12
C GLY A 21 -25.36 -4.10 -4.71
N LYS A 22 -24.53 -5.02 -4.21
CA LYS A 22 -23.90 -4.97 -2.88
C LYS A 22 -22.42 -4.63 -2.99
N CYS A 23 -21.89 -4.07 -1.91
CA CYS A 23 -20.47 -3.78 -1.78
C CYS A 23 -19.67 -5.10 -1.73
N GLY A 24 -18.60 -5.19 -2.50
CA GLY A 24 -17.74 -6.38 -2.58
C GLY A 24 -16.90 -6.65 -1.32
N LYS A 25 -17.14 -5.92 -0.22
CA LYS A 25 -16.45 -6.09 1.06
C LYS A 25 -17.38 -6.26 2.26
N CYS A 26 -18.30 -5.31 2.49
CA CYS A 26 -19.27 -5.37 3.61
C CYS A 26 -20.56 -6.11 3.25
N ALA A 27 -20.79 -6.45 1.97
CA ALA A 27 -22.08 -6.92 1.44
C ALA A 27 -23.28 -5.96 1.65
N CYS A 28 -23.04 -4.76 2.17
CA CYS A 28 -24.06 -3.73 2.32
C CYS A 28 -24.52 -3.20 0.95
N ARG A 29 -25.82 -2.85 0.82
CA ARG A 29 -26.37 -2.32 -0.44
C ARG A 29 -25.65 -1.04 -0.84
N LEU A 30 -25.28 -0.96 -2.12
CA LEU A 30 -24.63 0.22 -2.68
C LEU A 30 -25.68 1.32 -2.94
N ASP A 31 -25.31 2.55 -2.59
CA ASP A 31 -26.12 3.74 -2.84
C ASP A 31 -25.73 4.36 -4.18
N PHE A 32 -26.56 4.18 -5.19
CA PHE A 32 -26.39 4.77 -6.53
C PHE A 32 -27.15 6.10 -6.71
N THR A 33 -27.82 6.61 -5.66
CA THR A 33 -28.60 7.85 -5.74
C THR A 33 -27.73 9.11 -5.72
N GLN A 34 -26.52 8.99 -5.15
CA GLN A 34 -25.58 10.11 -5.01
C GLN A 34 -24.25 9.81 -5.68
N PRO A 35 -23.60 10.81 -6.31
CA PRO A 35 -22.27 10.65 -6.85
C PRO A 35 -21.26 10.32 -5.73
N LYS A 36 -20.21 9.56 -6.08
CA LYS A 36 -19.08 9.20 -5.20
C LYS A 36 -19.41 8.32 -3.97
N ARG A 37 -20.64 7.84 -3.82
CA ARG A 37 -21.01 6.86 -2.78
C ARG A 37 -20.54 5.44 -3.10
N VAL A 38 -20.42 5.12 -4.39
CA VAL A 38 -19.85 3.87 -4.90
C VAL A 38 -18.49 4.16 -5.50
N VAL A 39 -17.50 3.39 -5.09
CA VAL A 39 -16.11 3.54 -5.51
C VAL A 39 -15.68 2.25 -6.20
N ASP A 40 -15.11 2.40 -7.38
CA ASP A 40 -14.38 1.35 -8.06
C ASP A 40 -13.04 1.12 -7.36
N GLU A 41 -12.85 -0.06 -6.80
CA GLU A 41 -11.68 -0.41 -5.99
C GLU A 41 -10.95 -1.62 -6.58
N HIS A 42 -9.62 -1.57 -6.57
CA HIS A 42 -8.79 -2.70 -6.95
C HIS A 42 -8.74 -3.70 -5.79
N LEU A 43 -8.82 -5.01 -5.98
CA LEU A 43 -8.66 -5.96 -4.87
C LEU A 43 -7.19 -6.02 -4.43
N HIS A 44 -6.30 -6.14 -5.40
CA HIS A 44 -4.85 -5.98 -5.28
C HIS A 44 -4.44 -4.62 -5.85
N PRO A 45 -3.86 -3.72 -5.03
CA PRO A 45 -3.48 -2.39 -5.49
C PRO A 45 -2.47 -2.41 -6.64
N LEU A 46 -2.60 -1.46 -7.59
CA LEU A 46 -1.64 -1.27 -8.68
C LEU A 46 -0.20 -1.04 -8.18
N ALA A 47 -0.05 -0.45 -6.99
CA ALA A 47 1.25 -0.16 -6.40
C ALA A 47 2.00 -1.42 -5.93
N ASP A 48 1.24 -2.49 -5.65
CA ASP A 48 1.72 -3.74 -5.10
C ASP A 48 1.58 -4.90 -6.12
N GLY A 49 1.59 -4.57 -7.41
CA GLY A 49 1.60 -5.55 -8.50
C GLY A 49 0.23 -5.98 -9.03
N GLY A 50 -0.87 -5.41 -8.55
CA GLY A 50 -2.19 -5.63 -9.17
C GLY A 50 -2.32 -4.95 -10.54
N GLY A 51 -3.29 -5.40 -11.35
CA GLY A 51 -3.58 -4.83 -12.66
C GLY A 51 -4.99 -4.24 -12.77
N ASN A 52 -5.33 -3.74 -13.97
CA ASN A 52 -6.63 -3.12 -14.25
C ASN A 52 -7.75 -4.09 -14.64
N GLU A 53 -7.45 -5.38 -14.80
CA GLU A 53 -8.39 -6.45 -15.14
C GLU A 53 -9.61 -6.46 -14.22
N ILE A 54 -10.80 -6.70 -14.80
CA ILE A 54 -12.06 -6.68 -14.05
C ILE A 54 -12.09 -7.68 -12.89
N THR A 55 -11.40 -8.81 -13.01
CA THR A 55 -11.27 -9.82 -11.95
C THR A 55 -10.54 -9.30 -10.71
N ASN A 56 -9.77 -8.23 -10.84
CA ASN A 56 -9.09 -7.52 -9.75
C ASN A 56 -9.84 -6.24 -9.35
N ARG A 57 -11.14 -6.11 -9.67
CA ARG A 57 -11.93 -4.92 -9.39
C ARG A 57 -13.22 -5.29 -8.68
N ALA A 58 -13.67 -4.41 -7.80
CA ALA A 58 -14.97 -4.51 -7.14
C ALA A 58 -15.52 -3.13 -6.82
N LEU A 59 -16.85 -3.03 -6.80
CA LEU A 59 -17.55 -1.84 -6.34
C LEU A 59 -17.67 -1.86 -4.81
N TYR A 60 -17.11 -0.84 -4.17
CA TYR A 60 -17.13 -0.67 -2.73
C TYR A 60 -18.03 0.50 -2.33
N CYS A 61 -18.66 0.40 -1.15
CA CYS A 61 -19.24 1.59 -0.52
C CYS A 61 -18.11 2.54 -0.08
N TYR A 62 -18.43 3.83 -0.02
CA TYR A 62 -17.47 4.88 0.32
C TYR A 62 -16.69 4.59 1.60
N GLU A 63 -17.34 4.13 2.67
CA GLU A 63 -16.68 3.81 3.95
C GLU A 63 -15.66 2.67 3.83
N CYS A 64 -15.98 1.62 3.07
CA CYS A 64 -15.05 0.52 2.83
C CYS A 64 -13.83 0.97 2.00
N ALA A 65 -14.06 1.79 0.97
CA ALA A 65 -12.99 2.33 0.12
C ALA A 65 -12.07 3.27 0.91
N LYS A 66 -12.65 4.15 1.74
CA LYS A 66 -11.92 5.02 2.66
C LYS A 66 -11.11 4.22 3.67
N GLY A 67 -11.72 3.22 4.31
CA GLY A 67 -11.05 2.34 5.27
C GLY A 67 -9.87 1.58 4.65
N LYS A 68 -9.99 1.14 3.39
CA LYS A 68 -8.89 0.54 2.64
C LYS A 68 -7.78 1.56 2.35
N THR A 69 -8.15 2.74 1.82
CA THR A 69 -7.20 3.81 1.50
C THR A 69 -6.34 4.20 2.71
N VAL A 70 -6.94 4.35 3.89
CA VAL A 70 -6.22 4.70 5.12
C VAL A 70 -5.17 3.65 5.48
N LYS A 71 -5.51 2.35 5.34
CA LYS A 71 -4.56 1.25 5.62
C LYS A 71 -3.40 1.23 4.62
N GLU A 72 -3.63 1.63 3.38
CA GLU A 72 -2.66 1.52 2.29
C GLU A 72 -1.79 2.76 2.08
N VAL A 73 -2.20 3.93 2.57
CA VAL A 73 -1.44 5.19 2.41
C VAL A 73 0.00 5.06 2.92
N THR A 74 0.18 4.51 4.12
CA THR A 74 1.50 4.38 4.75
C THR A 74 2.43 3.42 3.99
N PRO A 75 2.04 2.15 3.70
CA PRO A 75 2.88 1.25 2.92
C PRO A 75 3.13 1.79 1.51
N ARG A 76 2.14 2.37 0.83
CA ARG A 76 2.32 2.97 -0.50
C ARG A 76 3.34 4.12 -0.48
N ALA A 77 3.27 5.00 0.52
CA ALA A 77 4.25 6.07 0.70
C ALA A 77 5.65 5.52 0.98
N LYS A 78 5.75 4.41 1.74
CA LYS A 78 7.01 3.71 1.96
C LYS A 78 7.56 3.16 0.65
N SER A 79 6.80 2.36 -0.10
CA SER A 79 7.21 1.79 -1.39
C SER A 79 7.69 2.87 -2.36
N LYS A 80 6.96 3.99 -2.45
CA LYS A 80 7.38 5.16 -3.26
C LYS A 80 8.72 5.75 -2.83
N ARG A 81 9.01 5.84 -1.53
CA ARG A 81 10.33 6.32 -1.04
C ARG A 81 11.45 5.37 -1.40
N TYR A 82 11.24 4.05 -1.36
CA TYR A 82 12.25 3.07 -1.77
C TYR A 82 12.51 3.15 -3.27
N ALA A 83 11.46 3.16 -4.09
CA ALA A 83 11.57 3.24 -5.55
C ALA A 83 12.33 4.49 -6.02
N GLU A 84 12.14 5.63 -5.35
CA GLU A 84 12.81 6.89 -5.70
C GLU A 84 14.15 7.10 -4.96
N GLY A 85 14.65 6.10 -4.23
CA GLY A 85 15.90 6.23 -3.47
C GLY A 85 15.86 7.38 -2.45
N ARG A 86 14.72 7.63 -1.82
CA ARG A 86 14.53 8.70 -0.81
C ARG A 86 14.55 8.15 0.62
N THR A 87 15.12 6.97 0.82
CA THR A 87 15.20 6.34 2.13
C THR A 87 16.26 7.02 3.01
N GLN A 88 16.25 6.72 4.30
CA GLN A 88 17.28 7.21 5.21
C GLN A 88 18.67 6.67 4.83
N TYR A 89 18.74 5.43 4.34
CA TYR A 89 19.97 4.84 3.83
C TYR A 89 20.52 5.65 2.65
N ASP A 90 19.67 5.98 1.66
CA ASP A 90 20.09 6.76 0.50
C ASP A 90 20.59 8.15 0.89
N LYS A 91 19.92 8.79 1.85
CA LYS A 91 20.36 10.08 2.41
C LYS A 91 21.73 9.97 3.09
N ARG A 92 21.97 8.92 3.89
CA ARG A 92 23.28 8.68 4.54
C ARG A 92 24.36 8.37 3.51
N LYS A 93 24.06 7.55 2.51
CA LYS A 93 24.98 7.22 1.42
C LYS A 93 25.42 8.48 0.68
N ARG A 94 24.48 9.37 0.32
CA ARG A 94 24.80 10.68 -0.29
C ARG A 94 25.61 11.59 0.63
N ALA A 95 25.40 11.51 1.94
CA ALA A 95 26.12 12.30 2.93
C ALA A 95 27.48 11.73 3.34
N GLY A 96 27.96 10.66 2.69
CA GLY A 96 29.26 10.04 2.99
C GLY A 96 29.26 9.11 4.20
N GLY A 97 28.09 8.63 4.66
CA GLY A 97 27.97 7.65 5.75
C GLY A 97 27.12 8.14 6.93
N SER A 98 27.03 7.31 7.98
CA SER A 98 26.35 7.71 9.21
C SER A 98 27.20 8.73 9.97
N ARG A 99 26.66 9.91 10.26
CA ARG A 99 27.29 10.92 11.13
C ARG A 99 27.23 10.57 12.62
N ILE A 100 26.89 9.32 12.95
CA ILE A 100 26.90 8.82 14.33
C ILE A 100 28.37 8.79 14.75
N LYS A 101 28.80 9.84 15.46
CA LYS A 101 30.06 9.82 16.19
C LYS A 101 29.91 8.80 17.30
N SER A 102 30.79 7.79 17.36
CA SER A 102 30.89 6.92 18.53
C SER A 102 31.21 7.81 19.73
N ARG A 103 30.21 8.13 20.55
CA ARG A 103 30.40 8.94 21.75
C ARG A 103 31.07 8.08 22.83
N GLY A 104 32.39 7.93 22.74
CA GLY A 104 33.19 7.30 23.79
C GLY A 104 32.93 5.79 23.98
N PHE A 105 32.32 5.10 23.01
CA PHE A 105 32.30 3.64 23.04
C PHE A 105 33.73 3.14 22.82
N GLN A 106 34.32 2.59 23.88
CA GLN A 106 35.58 1.87 23.81
C GLN A 106 35.47 0.80 22.71
N PRO A 107 36.46 0.67 21.81
CA PRO A 107 36.48 -0.42 20.85
C PRO A 107 36.45 -1.74 21.62
N LYS A 108 35.80 -2.74 21.04
CA LYS A 108 35.75 -4.06 21.67
C LYS A 108 37.18 -4.58 21.84
N PRO A 109 37.52 -5.15 23.00
CA PRO A 109 38.85 -5.69 23.22
C PRO A 109 39.14 -6.81 22.20
N ALA A 110 40.41 -6.97 21.86
CA ALA A 110 40.85 -8.07 21.01
C ALA A 110 40.39 -9.41 21.61
N GLY A 111 39.69 -10.23 20.83
CA GLY A 111 39.12 -11.49 21.29
C GLY A 111 37.71 -11.42 21.89
N TYR A 112 37.01 -10.27 21.79
CA TYR A 112 35.60 -10.18 22.21
C TYR A 112 34.72 -11.18 21.44
N LYS A 113 34.29 -12.24 22.11
CA LYS A 113 33.29 -13.18 21.60
C LYS A 113 31.90 -12.70 22.00
N TYR A 114 31.04 -12.49 21.02
CA TYR A 114 29.63 -12.24 21.31
C TYR A 114 29.01 -13.51 21.91
N GLN A 115 28.53 -13.44 23.14
CA GLN A 115 27.70 -14.49 23.71
C GLN A 115 26.26 -14.33 23.20
N TRP A 116 26.02 -14.63 21.93
CA TRP A 116 24.64 -14.73 21.38
C TRP A 116 23.97 -16.05 21.79
N SER A 117 24.18 -16.50 23.03
CA SER A 117 23.57 -17.74 23.49
C SER A 117 23.41 -17.76 25.01
N LYS A 118 22.19 -17.50 25.48
CA LYS A 118 21.34 -18.50 26.15
C LYS A 118 19.99 -17.86 26.52
N LYS A 119 18.95 -18.34 25.83
CA LYS A 119 17.50 -18.30 26.12
C LYS A 119 16.88 -16.98 26.56
#